data_AF-A0A7C4K0D9-F1
#
_entry.id   AF-A0A7C4K0D9-F1
#
_cell.length_a   1.000
_cell.length_b   1.000
_cell.length_c   1.000
_cell.angle_alpha   90.00
_cell.angle_beta   90.00
_cell.angle_gamma   90.00
#
_symmetry.space_group_name_H-M   'P 1'
#
loop_
_entity.id
_entity.type
_entity.pdbx_description
1 polymer ?
#
loop_
_entity_poly.entity_id
_entity_poly.type
_entity_poly.pdbx_seq_one_letter_code
_entity_poly.pdbx_strand_id
1 'polypeptide(L)'
;MIAYFAMEIGLEDRIPTYSGGLGTLAGDTLYAYADIGIPAVGITLLYKKGYVSQRITPSGMQLDFDTPWDYKKILKPTNLQLQISFGDLVQEFTAWEYSIIGREEVKVFFLDASLPKNDPEIRKLNDRLYYDDGILRLRQEILLGIGGYRLLKALGYNISVYHINESHSAFLVVELIKELGSKEEVRK
;
A
#
# COMPACT_ATOMS: atom_id res chain seq x y z
N MET A 1 -3.29 17.38 -6.90
CA MET A 1 -3.89 16.22 -6.19
C MET A 1 -2.94 15.74 -5.10
N ILE A 2 -3.45 15.15 -4.02
CA ILE A 2 -2.66 14.58 -2.93
C ILE A 2 -2.48 13.07 -3.16
N ALA A 3 -1.27 12.53 -3.02
CA ALA A 3 -1.05 11.08 -2.94
C ALA A 3 -0.66 10.70 -1.50
N TYR A 4 -1.47 9.86 -0.87
CA TYR A 4 -1.32 9.43 0.52
C TYR A 4 -0.74 8.02 0.57
N PHE A 5 0.50 7.89 1.02
CA PHE A 5 1.20 6.61 1.12
C PHE A 5 1.17 6.13 2.57
N ALA A 6 0.69 4.91 2.77
CA ALA A 6 0.67 4.28 4.08
C ALA A 6 0.86 2.76 3.97
N MET A 7 1.58 2.20 4.93
CA MET A 7 1.76 0.75 5.02
C MET A 7 0.43 0.06 5.33
N GLU A 8 -0.50 0.74 6.01
CA GLU A 8 -1.84 0.26 6.29
C GLU A 8 -2.89 1.34 6.07
N ILE A 9 -4.07 0.94 5.60
CA ILE A 9 -5.24 1.82 5.42
C ILE A 9 -6.48 1.02 5.85
N GLY A 10 -7.20 1.52 6.85
CA GLY A 10 -8.47 0.96 7.31
C GLY A 10 -9.63 1.49 6.46
N LEU A 11 -10.31 0.60 5.73
CA LEU A 11 -11.40 1.01 4.82
C LEU A 11 -12.76 0.50 5.28
N GLU A 12 -13.02 -0.78 5.05
CA GLU A 12 -14.22 -1.47 5.50
C GLU A 12 -13.84 -2.84 6.05
N ASP A 13 -14.69 -3.43 6.88
CA ASP A 13 -14.42 -4.70 7.60
C ASP A 13 -14.02 -5.86 6.67
N ARG A 14 -14.46 -5.81 5.41
CA ARG A 14 -14.17 -6.84 4.40
C ARG A 14 -12.76 -6.71 3.81
N ILE A 15 -12.02 -5.66 4.14
CA ILE A 15 -10.65 -5.36 3.71
C ILE A 15 -9.73 -5.37 4.96
N PRO A 16 -9.31 -6.56 5.45
CA PRO A 16 -8.57 -6.70 6.70
C PRO A 16 -7.07 -6.39 6.55
N THR A 17 -6.72 -5.27 5.91
CA THR A 17 -5.34 -4.90 5.55
C THR A 17 -4.72 -3.85 6.49
N TYR A 18 -5.23 -3.72 7.71
CA TYR A 18 -4.72 -2.79 8.72
C TYR A 18 -4.73 -3.44 10.11
N SER A 19 -3.93 -2.89 11.02
CA SER A 19 -3.66 -3.43 12.36
C SER A 19 -4.12 -2.54 13.50
N GLY A 20 -4.14 -1.23 13.31
CA GLY A 20 -4.40 -0.31 14.41
C GLY A 20 -4.69 1.13 13.98
N GLY A 21 -4.40 2.06 14.90
CA GLY A 21 -4.80 3.45 14.81
C GLY A 21 -4.19 4.23 13.65
N LEU A 22 -3.01 3.86 13.16
CA LEU A 22 -2.39 4.49 11.98
C LEU A 22 -3.21 4.19 10.71
N GLY A 23 -3.61 2.93 10.53
CA GLY A 23 -4.47 2.50 9.44
C GLY A 23 -5.85 3.15 9.52
N THR A 24 -6.46 3.21 10.72
CA THR A 24 -7.73 3.93 10.93
C THR A 24 -7.60 5.41 10.56
N LEU A 25 -6.55 6.09 11.03
CA LEU A 25 -6.32 7.50 10.70
C LEU A 25 -6.13 7.73 9.20
N ALA A 26 -5.35 6.88 8.53
CA ALA A 26 -5.16 6.95 7.09
C ALA A 26 -6.48 6.76 6.33
N GLY A 27 -7.30 5.79 6.76
CA GLY A 27 -8.64 5.54 6.26
C GLY A 27 -9.56 6.75 6.42
N ASP A 28 -9.74 7.21 7.66
CA ASP A 28 -10.59 8.36 8.00
C ASP A 28 -10.17 9.62 7.24
N THR A 29 -8.86 9.81 7.04
CA THR A 29 -8.34 10.93 6.25
C THR A 29 -8.77 10.85 4.79
N LEU A 30 -8.71 9.66 4.17
CA LEU A 30 -9.13 9.46 2.78
C LEU A 30 -10.65 9.56 2.63
N TYR A 31 -11.44 9.04 3.58
CA TYR A 31 -12.88 9.26 3.62
C TYR A 31 -13.22 10.74 3.76
N ALA A 32 -12.54 11.45 4.67
CA ALA A 32 -12.74 12.88 4.83
C ALA A 32 -12.44 13.63 3.52
N TYR A 33 -11.32 13.33 2.84
CA TYR A 33 -11.01 13.93 1.54
C TYR A 33 -12.11 13.70 0.51
N ALA A 34 -12.66 12.49 0.42
CA ALA A 34 -13.78 12.19 -0.47
C ALA A 34 -15.03 13.03 -0.10
N ASP A 35 -15.36 13.11 1.19
CA ASP A 35 -16.54 13.81 1.69
C ASP A 35 -16.49 15.32 1.50
N ILE A 36 -15.31 15.94 1.69
CA ILE A 36 -15.14 17.39 1.54
C ILE A 36 -14.72 17.81 0.13
N GLY A 37 -14.48 16.85 -0.77
CA GLY A 37 -14.16 17.10 -2.17
C GLY A 37 -12.70 17.47 -2.44
N ILE A 38 -11.76 16.96 -1.65
CA ILE A 38 -10.32 17.12 -1.89
C ILE A 38 -9.83 16.01 -2.83
N PRO A 39 -9.26 16.35 -4.00
CA PRO A 39 -8.69 15.35 -4.90
C PRO A 39 -7.51 14.64 -4.25
N ALA A 40 -7.69 13.34 -4.00
CA ALA A 40 -6.69 12.50 -3.35
C ALA A 40 -6.67 11.07 -3.91
N VAL A 41 -5.56 10.38 -3.68
CA VAL A 41 -5.38 8.95 -3.95
C VAL A 41 -4.60 8.31 -2.80
N GLY A 42 -5.04 7.13 -2.34
CA GLY A 42 -4.34 6.32 -1.35
C GLY A 42 -3.48 5.24 -2.00
N ILE A 43 -2.30 4.96 -1.43
CA ILE A 43 -1.39 3.90 -1.87
C ILE A 43 -0.99 3.04 -0.68
N THR A 44 -1.20 1.73 -0.81
CA THR A 44 -0.83 0.72 0.19
C THR A 44 -0.49 -0.62 -0.47
N LEU A 45 -0.16 -1.64 0.33
CA LEU A 45 0.12 -3.00 -0.16
C LEU A 45 -1.11 -3.89 -0.01
N LEU A 46 -1.28 -4.83 -0.95
CA LEU A 46 -2.30 -5.88 -0.82
C LEU A 46 -1.83 -6.96 0.16
N TYR A 47 -2.39 -7.04 1.37
CA TYR A 47 -2.11 -8.13 2.31
C TYR A 47 -3.15 -9.26 2.19
N LYS A 48 -2.77 -10.35 1.53
CA LYS A 48 -3.67 -11.45 1.15
C LYS A 48 -4.09 -12.33 2.33
N LYS A 49 -3.30 -12.35 3.41
CA LYS A 49 -3.61 -13.07 4.66
C LYS A 49 -4.22 -12.16 5.73
N GLY A 50 -4.54 -10.92 5.39
CA GLY A 50 -4.98 -9.91 6.34
C GLY A 50 -3.92 -9.58 7.40
N TYR A 51 -4.34 -8.95 8.50
CA TYR A 51 -3.50 -8.72 9.66
C TYR A 51 -3.47 -9.93 10.61
N VAL A 52 -4.48 -10.10 11.46
CA VAL A 52 -4.56 -11.25 12.37
C VAL A 52 -6.00 -11.52 12.81
N SER A 53 -6.39 -12.80 12.88
CA SER A 53 -7.55 -13.26 13.63
C SER A 53 -7.06 -13.85 14.95
N GLN A 54 -7.30 -13.13 16.03
CA GLN A 54 -6.85 -13.52 17.37
C GLN A 54 -7.88 -14.42 18.05
N ARG A 55 -7.41 -15.50 18.69
CA ARG A 55 -8.20 -16.33 19.61
C ARG A 55 -7.44 -16.52 20.92
N ILE A 56 -8.17 -16.50 22.03
CA ILE A 56 -7.61 -16.75 23.36
C ILE A 56 -8.04 -18.14 23.82
N THR A 57 -7.09 -18.98 24.21
CA THR A 57 -7.37 -20.31 24.77
C THR A 57 -7.98 -20.19 26.17
N PRO A 58 -8.64 -21.24 26.69
CA PRO A 58 -9.10 -21.25 28.09
C PRO A 58 -7.99 -21.01 29.13
N SER A 59 -6.72 -21.29 28.77
CA SER A 59 -5.55 -21.03 29.61
C SER A 59 -4.99 -19.60 29.49
N GLY A 60 -5.63 -18.71 28.71
CA GLY A 60 -5.21 -17.33 28.49
C GLY A 60 -4.10 -17.14 27.46
N MET A 61 -3.77 -18.17 26.68
CA MET A 61 -2.75 -18.08 25.62
C MET A 61 -3.36 -17.52 24.34
N GLN A 62 -2.66 -16.59 23.71
CA GLN A 62 -3.04 -16.03 22.42
C GLN A 62 -2.61 -16.96 21.27
N LEU A 63 -3.53 -17.18 20.34
CA LEU A 63 -3.31 -17.89 19.08
C LEU A 63 -3.71 -16.98 17.93
N ASP A 64 -2.79 -16.81 16.99
CA ASP A 64 -2.93 -15.92 15.85
C ASP A 64 -3.13 -16.73 14.56
N PHE A 65 -4.18 -16.38 13.81
CA PHE A 65 -4.52 -17.02 12.56
C PHE A 65 -4.53 -16.01 11.41
N ASP A 66 -4.15 -16.49 10.22
CA ASP A 66 -4.33 -15.72 8.99
C ASP A 66 -5.83 -15.43 8.76
N THR A 67 -6.13 -14.25 8.21
CA THR A 67 -7.47 -13.82 7.80
C THR A 67 -7.50 -13.64 6.28
N PRO A 68 -7.44 -14.74 5.50
CA PRO A 68 -7.54 -14.64 4.05
C PRO A 68 -8.91 -14.10 3.64
N TRP A 69 -8.94 -13.27 2.61
CA TRP A 69 -10.13 -12.58 2.16
C TRP A 69 -10.22 -12.57 0.64
N ASP A 70 -11.44 -12.52 0.10
CA ASP A 70 -11.69 -12.58 -1.34
C ASP A 70 -11.59 -11.19 -1.97
N TYR A 71 -10.37 -10.66 -1.98
CA TYR A 71 -10.07 -9.31 -2.49
C TYR A 71 -10.54 -9.10 -3.93
N LYS A 72 -10.66 -10.15 -4.75
CA LYS A 72 -11.13 -10.06 -6.14
C LYS A 72 -12.62 -9.75 -6.27
N LYS A 73 -13.41 -9.99 -5.22
CA LYS A 73 -14.83 -9.60 -5.17
C LYS A 73 -15.05 -8.16 -4.76
N ILE A 74 -14.04 -7.52 -4.17
CA ILE A 74 -14.14 -6.19 -3.57
C ILE A 74 -13.34 -5.16 -4.37
N LEU A 75 -12.12 -5.52 -4.75
CA LEU A 75 -11.20 -4.67 -5.48
C LEU A 75 -11.27 -4.94 -6.98
N LYS A 76 -11.05 -3.89 -7.78
CA LYS A 76 -10.93 -4.00 -9.24
C LYS A 76 -9.47 -4.04 -9.67
N PRO A 77 -9.07 -4.87 -10.66
CA PRO A 77 -7.70 -4.84 -11.15
C PRO A 77 -7.45 -3.58 -11.98
N THR A 78 -6.27 -2.97 -11.82
CA THR A 78 -5.84 -1.86 -12.70
C THR A 78 -5.42 -2.35 -14.09
N ASN A 79 -5.19 -3.66 -14.25
CA ASN A 79 -4.66 -4.32 -15.45
C ASN A 79 -3.27 -3.80 -15.89
N LEU A 80 -2.58 -3.06 -15.02
CA LEU A 80 -1.20 -2.67 -15.24
C LEU A 80 -0.24 -3.73 -14.73
N GLN A 81 0.89 -3.84 -15.39
CA GLN A 81 1.99 -4.69 -15.00
C GLN A 81 3.28 -3.90 -15.15
N LEU A 82 3.96 -3.68 -14.02
CA LEU A 82 5.10 -2.78 -13.90
C LEU A 82 6.30 -3.53 -13.31
N GLN A 83 7.51 -3.04 -13.59
CA GLN A 83 8.74 -3.62 -13.08
C GLN A 83 9.26 -2.87 -11.85
N ILE A 84 9.86 -3.62 -10.93
CA ILE A 84 10.54 -3.10 -9.75
C ILE A 84 11.80 -3.94 -9.47
N SER A 85 12.85 -3.28 -8.96
CA SER A 85 14.12 -3.92 -8.63
C SER A 85 14.31 -4.00 -7.12
N PHE A 86 14.72 -5.17 -6.64
CA PHE A 86 15.14 -5.42 -5.26
C PHE A 86 16.62 -5.84 -5.26
N GLY A 87 17.52 -4.85 -5.36
CA GLY A 87 18.92 -5.11 -5.72
C GLY A 87 19.02 -5.56 -7.18
N ASP A 88 19.75 -6.65 -7.44
CA ASP A 88 19.91 -7.23 -8.78
C ASP A 88 18.67 -8.00 -9.26
N LEU A 89 17.69 -8.22 -8.37
CA LEU A 89 16.48 -8.96 -8.68
C LEU A 89 15.42 -8.04 -9.30
N VAL A 90 15.22 -8.13 -10.60
CA VAL A 90 14.09 -7.47 -11.30
C VAL A 90 12.85 -8.35 -11.19
N GLN A 91 11.76 -7.76 -10.72
CA GLN A 91 10.48 -8.41 -10.46
C GLN A 91 9.35 -7.57 -11.03
N GLU A 92 8.14 -8.11 -10.98
CA GLU A 92 6.96 -7.40 -11.47
C GLU A 92 5.93 -7.18 -10.38
N PHE A 93 5.11 -6.15 -10.52
CA PHE A 93 3.96 -5.94 -9.65
C PHE A 93 2.78 -5.42 -10.46
N THR A 94 1.60 -5.63 -9.92
CA THR A 94 0.34 -5.05 -10.40
C THR A 94 -0.30 -4.27 -9.25
N ALA A 95 -1.48 -3.71 -9.50
CA ALA A 95 -2.25 -3.05 -8.47
C ALA A 95 -3.74 -3.33 -8.63
N TRP A 96 -4.42 -3.31 -7.49
CA TRP A 96 -5.87 -3.37 -7.37
C TRP A 96 -6.38 -2.01 -6.86
N GLU A 97 -7.60 -1.64 -7.22
CA GLU A 97 -8.22 -0.37 -6.82
C GLU A 97 -9.51 -0.60 -6.02
N TYR A 98 -9.71 0.25 -5.02
CA TYR A 98 -10.95 0.47 -4.30
C TYR A 98 -11.35 1.94 -4.44
N SER A 99 -12.64 2.24 -4.58
CA SER A 99 -13.15 3.61 -4.69
C SER A 99 -13.92 3.97 -3.43
N ILE A 100 -13.48 5.02 -2.74
CA ILE A 100 -14.25 5.71 -1.72
C ILE A 100 -15.12 6.75 -2.43
N ILE A 101 -16.43 6.68 -2.22
CA ILE A 101 -17.41 7.53 -2.89
C ILE A 101 -17.89 8.62 -1.92
N GLY A 102 -17.51 9.87 -2.19
CA GLY A 102 -18.02 11.06 -1.50
C GLY A 102 -18.46 12.14 -2.49
N ARG A 103 -18.14 13.41 -2.19
CA ARG A 103 -18.26 14.50 -3.18
C ARG A 103 -17.23 14.39 -4.29
N GLU A 104 -16.07 13.82 -3.97
CA GLU A 104 -15.01 13.42 -4.90
C GLU A 104 -14.81 11.90 -4.79
N GLU A 105 -14.45 11.24 -5.89
CA GLU A 105 -14.05 9.84 -5.87
C GLU A 105 -12.57 9.74 -5.48
N VAL A 106 -12.29 9.17 -4.30
CA VAL A 106 -10.91 8.92 -3.84
C VAL A 106 -10.59 7.45 -4.05
N LYS A 107 -9.61 7.18 -4.92
CA LYS A 107 -9.14 5.82 -5.18
C LYS A 107 -8.07 5.40 -4.19
N VAL A 108 -8.10 4.14 -3.79
CA VAL A 108 -7.05 3.49 -2.98
C VAL A 108 -6.47 2.34 -3.77
N PHE A 109 -5.17 2.40 -4.05
CA PHE A 109 -4.45 1.36 -4.77
C PHE A 109 -3.69 0.43 -3.82
N PHE A 110 -3.86 -0.87 -4.07
CA PHE A 110 -3.22 -1.97 -3.35
C PHE A 110 -2.20 -2.64 -4.27
N LEU A 111 -0.91 -2.43 -3.99
CA LEU A 111 0.19 -3.01 -4.78
C LEU A 111 0.33 -4.50 -4.51
N ASP A 112 0.48 -5.31 -5.57
CA ASP A 112 0.58 -6.77 -5.53
C ASP A 112 1.78 -7.27 -6.35
N ALA A 113 2.84 -7.70 -5.65
CA ALA A 113 4.00 -8.37 -6.20
C ALA A 113 3.91 -9.91 -6.03
N SER A 114 2.78 -10.44 -5.57
CA SER A 114 2.57 -11.89 -5.43
C SER A 114 2.05 -12.51 -6.72
N LEU A 115 2.88 -12.37 -7.77
CA LEU A 115 2.67 -12.92 -9.10
C LEU A 115 3.37 -14.27 -9.25
N PRO A 116 2.79 -15.27 -9.95
CA PRO A 116 3.39 -16.61 -10.07
C PRO A 116 4.80 -16.64 -10.66
N LYS A 117 5.15 -15.67 -11.51
CA LYS A 117 6.46 -15.55 -12.15
C LYS A 117 7.54 -14.91 -11.27
N ASN A 118 7.13 -14.27 -10.18
CA ASN A 118 8.07 -13.64 -9.26
C ASN A 118 8.70 -14.70 -8.35
N ASP A 119 9.87 -14.35 -7.84
CA ASP A 119 10.58 -15.12 -6.84
C ASP A 119 9.66 -15.42 -5.62
N PRO A 120 9.67 -16.66 -5.09
CA PRO A 120 8.85 -17.02 -3.93
C PRO A 120 8.99 -16.09 -2.73
N GLU A 121 10.18 -15.54 -2.46
CA GLU A 121 10.40 -14.60 -1.37
C GLU A 121 9.76 -13.23 -1.65
N ILE A 122 9.69 -12.82 -2.91
CA ILE A 122 9.02 -11.57 -3.32
C ILE A 122 7.51 -11.72 -3.23
N ARG A 123 6.99 -12.91 -3.50
CA ARG A 123 5.56 -13.17 -3.33
C ARG A 123 5.09 -13.04 -1.88
N LYS A 124 5.98 -13.25 -0.90
CA LYS A 124 5.69 -13.08 0.54
C LYS A 124 5.51 -11.62 0.97
N LEU A 125 5.92 -10.64 0.15
CA LEU A 125 5.72 -9.22 0.49
C LEU A 125 4.24 -8.86 0.68
N ASN A 126 3.34 -9.62 0.06
CA ASN A 126 1.90 -9.43 0.08
C ASN A 126 1.16 -10.43 0.98
N ASP A 127 1.86 -11.18 1.82
CA ASP A 127 1.22 -12.13 2.73
C ASP A 127 0.57 -11.38 3.90
N ARG A 128 1.36 -10.70 4.75
CA ARG A 128 0.87 -9.96 5.92
C ARG A 128 1.60 -8.63 6.14
N LEU A 129 0.96 -7.80 6.95
CA LEU A 129 1.48 -6.53 7.46
C LEU A 129 2.49 -6.79 8.60
N TYR A 130 3.56 -5.99 8.64
CA TYR A 130 4.61 -5.98 9.67
C TYR A 130 5.30 -7.33 9.93
N TYR A 131 6.33 -7.61 9.12
CA TYR A 131 7.28 -8.68 9.41
C TYR A 131 8.35 -8.25 10.42
N ASP A 132 8.73 -9.17 11.31
CA ASP A 132 9.94 -9.05 12.14
C ASP A 132 11.23 -9.20 11.31
N ASP A 133 11.12 -9.81 10.11
CA ASP A 133 12.21 -9.91 9.15
C ASP A 133 12.48 -8.56 8.47
N GLY A 134 13.63 -7.97 8.81
CA GLY A 134 14.06 -6.67 8.29
C GLY A 134 14.24 -6.63 6.76
N ILE A 135 14.59 -7.74 6.10
CA ILE A 135 14.76 -7.78 4.63
C ILE A 135 13.39 -7.78 3.95
N LEU A 136 12.44 -8.58 4.44
CA LEU A 136 11.08 -8.56 3.91
C LEU A 136 10.42 -7.20 4.13
N ARG A 137 10.58 -6.63 5.32
CA ARG A 137 10.10 -5.27 5.63
C ARG A 137 10.71 -4.23 4.70
N LEU A 138 12.03 -4.23 4.51
CA LEU A 138 12.71 -3.32 3.60
C LEU A 138 12.15 -3.42 2.16
N ARG A 139 11.91 -4.64 1.69
CA ARG A 139 11.31 -4.87 0.35
C ARG A 139 9.86 -4.40 0.27
N GLN A 140 9.07 -4.52 1.34
CA GLN A 140 7.73 -3.92 1.41
C GLN A 140 7.80 -2.39 1.30
N GLU A 141 8.73 -1.75 2.01
CA GLU A 141 8.94 -0.29 1.98
C GLU A 141 9.40 0.19 0.59
N ILE A 142 10.27 -0.59 -0.09
CA ILE A 142 10.65 -0.35 -1.50
C ILE A 142 9.43 -0.46 -2.42
N LEU A 143 8.63 -1.52 -2.29
CA LEU A 143 7.43 -1.71 -3.11
C LEU A 143 6.43 -0.58 -2.90
N LEU A 144 6.18 -0.19 -1.65
CA LEU A 144 5.27 0.90 -1.31
C LEU A 144 5.74 2.23 -1.89
N GLY A 145 7.00 2.62 -1.65
CA GLY A 145 7.54 3.89 -2.09
C GLY A 145 7.76 3.96 -3.61
N ILE A 146 8.66 3.11 -4.13
CA ILE A 146 9.06 3.12 -5.54
C ILE A 146 7.93 2.58 -6.43
N GLY A 147 7.33 1.45 -6.03
CA GLY A 147 6.26 0.84 -6.80
C GLY A 147 5.02 1.73 -6.86
N GLY A 148 4.64 2.35 -5.73
CA GLY A 148 3.53 3.29 -5.66
C GLY A 148 3.75 4.53 -6.54
N TYR A 149 4.94 5.13 -6.50
CA TYR A 149 5.29 6.24 -7.38
C TYR A 149 5.18 5.85 -8.86
N ARG A 150 5.78 4.72 -9.26
CA ARG A 150 5.74 4.23 -10.65
C ARG A 150 4.32 3.93 -11.13
N LEU A 151 3.47 3.38 -10.25
CA LEU A 151 2.06 3.15 -10.55
C LEU A 151 1.35 4.47 -10.88
N LEU A 152 1.52 5.48 -10.02
CA LEU A 152 0.89 6.80 -10.22
C LEU A 152 1.33 7.44 -11.54
N LYS A 153 2.63 7.38 -11.87
CA LYS A 153 3.14 7.86 -13.16
C LYS A 153 2.55 7.09 -14.33
N ALA A 154 2.48 5.75 -14.26
CA ALA A 154 1.92 4.92 -15.32
C ALA A 154 0.43 5.16 -15.56
N LEU A 155 -0.32 5.48 -14.50
CA LEU A 155 -1.74 5.84 -14.56
C LEU A 155 -1.99 7.31 -14.95
N GLY A 156 -0.94 8.13 -15.12
CA GLY A 156 -1.06 9.53 -15.54
C GLY A 156 -1.54 10.48 -14.44
N TYR A 157 -1.39 10.13 -13.17
CA TYR A 157 -1.76 11.01 -12.06
C TYR A 157 -0.83 12.22 -11.97
N ASN A 158 -1.42 13.42 -11.87
CA ASN A 158 -0.69 14.66 -11.61
C ASN A 158 -0.71 15.00 -10.11
N ILE A 159 0.30 14.52 -9.40
CA ILE A 159 0.43 14.68 -7.94
C ILE A 159 1.17 15.96 -7.62
N SER A 160 0.58 16.77 -6.74
CA SER A 160 1.15 18.04 -6.27
C SER A 160 1.74 17.90 -4.87
N VAL A 161 1.21 16.99 -4.06
CA VAL A 161 1.64 16.76 -2.68
C VAL A 161 1.70 15.26 -2.43
N TYR A 162 2.84 14.79 -1.94
CA TYR A 162 3.02 13.42 -1.46
C TYR A 162 2.97 13.42 0.07
N HIS A 163 1.94 12.79 0.62
CA HIS A 163 1.81 12.58 2.06
C HIS A 163 2.40 11.21 2.40
N ILE A 164 3.44 11.21 3.24
CA ILE A 164 4.13 10.01 3.71
C ILE A 164 3.69 9.74 5.15
N ASN A 165 2.90 8.69 5.36
CA ASN A 165 2.50 8.27 6.70
C ASN A 165 3.62 7.40 7.31
N GLU A 166 4.36 7.99 8.25
CA GLU A 166 5.59 7.44 8.86
C GLU A 166 6.72 7.12 7.86
N SER A 167 7.82 6.54 8.33
CA SER A 167 9.01 6.28 7.51
C SER A 167 8.85 5.16 6.47
N HIS A 168 7.74 4.42 6.50
CA HIS A 168 7.52 3.21 5.71
C HIS A 168 7.50 3.43 4.19
N SER A 169 7.13 4.62 3.72
CA SER A 169 7.17 4.96 2.30
C SER A 169 8.33 5.89 1.94
N ALA A 170 9.38 5.97 2.77
CA ALA A 170 10.52 6.86 2.55
C ALA A 170 11.24 6.63 1.20
N PHE A 171 11.17 5.42 0.63
CA PHE A 171 11.73 5.13 -0.69
C PHE A 171 11.05 5.90 -1.83
N LEU A 172 9.85 6.46 -1.62
CA LEU A 172 9.23 7.42 -2.53
C LEU A 172 10.16 8.60 -2.82
N VAL A 173 10.84 9.11 -1.78
CA VAL A 173 11.74 10.25 -1.88
C VAL A 173 12.89 9.98 -2.86
N VAL A 174 13.34 8.73 -2.97
CA VAL A 174 14.39 8.35 -3.93
C VAL A 174 13.94 8.55 -5.37
N GLU A 175 12.70 8.19 -5.72
CA GLU A 175 12.18 8.42 -7.07
C GLU A 175 11.91 9.90 -7.33
N LEU A 176 11.43 10.65 -6.32
CA LEU A 176 11.24 12.09 -6.43
C LEU A 176 12.55 12.84 -6.66
N ILE A 177 13.64 12.48 -5.95
CA ILE A 177 14.97 13.07 -6.18
C ILE A 177 15.46 12.76 -7.61
N LYS A 178 15.23 11.55 -8.12
CA LYS A 178 15.61 11.19 -9.50
C LYS A 178 14.84 12.00 -10.54
N GLU A 179 13.55 12.25 -10.31
CA GLU A 179 12.71 13.03 -11.22
C GLU A 179 13.05 14.53 -11.16
N LEU A 180 13.14 15.09 -9.96
CA LEU A 180 13.29 16.54 -9.75
C LEU A 180 14.74 17.02 -9.74
N GLY A 181 15.71 16.09 -9.68
CA GLY A 181 17.14 16.38 -9.81
C GLY A 181 17.80 17.00 -8.56
N SER A 182 17.06 17.32 -7.50
CA SER A 182 17.65 17.81 -6.24
C SER A 182 16.76 17.54 -5.02
N LYS A 183 17.38 17.54 -3.83
CA LYS A 183 16.66 17.40 -2.55
C LYS A 183 15.87 18.67 -2.20
N GLU A 184 16.31 19.83 -2.68
CA GLU A 184 15.67 21.12 -2.45
C GLU A 184 14.31 21.19 -3.14
N GLU A 185 14.21 20.69 -4.37
CA GLU A 185 12.93 20.64 -5.09
C GLU A 185 11.94 19.65 -4.45
N VAL A 186 12.43 18.51 -3.91
CA VAL A 186 11.56 17.52 -3.23
C VAL A 186 10.97 18.06 -1.92
N ARG A 187 11.62 19.05 -1.29
CA ARG A 187 11.15 19.66 -0.03
C ARG A 187 10.10 20.74 -0.22
N LYS A 188 9.92 21.24 -1.44
CA LYS A 188 8.92 22.26 -1.78
C LYS A 188 7.55 21.61 -1.95
#